data_AF-A0A643CHY5-F1
#
_entry.id   AF-A0A643CHY5-F1
#
_cell.length_a   1.000
_cell.length_b   1.000
_cell.length_c   1.000
_cell.angle_alpha   90.00
_cell.angle_beta   90.00
_cell.angle_gamma   90.00
#
_symmetry.space_group_name_H-M   'P 1'
#
loop_
_entity.id
_entity.type
_entity.pdbx_description
1 polymer ?
#
loop_
_entity_poly.entity_id
_entity_poly.type
_entity_poly.pdbx_seq_one_letter_code
_entity_poly.pdbx_strand_id
1 'polypeptide(L)'
;AMESKLLIGGRNIMDHTNEQQKMLELKRQEIAEQKRREREMQQEMMLRDEETMELRGTYTSLQQEVEVKTKKLKKLYAKLQAVKAEIQDQHDEYIRVRQDLEEAQNEQTRELKLKYLIIENFIPPEEKNKIMNRLFLDCEEEQWKFQPLMPGGASSQMKKRPTSAVGYKRPISQYARVAMAMGSHPRYRCLEDTGIRASAHVWLDIPTTG
;
A
#
# COMPACT_ATOMS: atom_id res chain seq x y z
N ALA A 1 -135.51 17.88 9.84
CA ALA A 1 -135.44 19.11 9.02
C ALA A 1 -134.34 19.98 9.62
N MET A 2 -133.26 20.38 8.97
CA MET A 2 -132.69 20.16 7.63
C MET A 2 -131.17 20.24 7.85
N GLU A 3 -130.30 19.34 7.39
CA GLU A 3 -129.90 19.17 5.98
C GLU A 3 -129.85 20.48 5.17
N SER A 4 -129.63 21.59 5.87
CA SER A 4 -129.39 22.91 5.30
C SER A 4 -127.88 23.10 5.15
N LYS A 5 -127.33 22.39 4.15
CA LYS A 5 -126.22 22.84 3.28
C LYS A 5 -124.95 23.28 4.04
N LEU A 6 -124.02 22.45 4.49
CA LEU A 6 -123.25 21.41 3.77
C LEU A 6 -122.88 21.74 2.30
N LEU A 7 -122.92 23.02 1.91
CA LEU A 7 -122.54 23.49 0.56
C LEU A 7 -121.81 24.86 0.61
N ILE A 8 -121.13 25.17 1.72
CA ILE A 8 -120.09 26.22 1.80
C ILE A 8 -118.75 25.54 2.10
N GLY A 9 -118.48 24.43 1.43
CA GLY A 9 -117.22 23.67 1.58
C GLY A 9 -116.33 23.69 0.33
N GLY A 10 -116.87 24.06 -0.83
CA GLY A 10 -116.14 23.90 -2.10
C GLY A 10 -115.10 25.00 -2.38
N ARG A 11 -115.41 26.26 -2.05
CA ARG A 11 -114.58 27.39 -2.50
C ARG A 11 -113.30 27.57 -1.65
N ASN A 12 -113.40 27.43 -0.32
CA ASN A 12 -112.26 27.61 0.60
C ASN A 12 -111.33 26.37 0.69
N ILE A 13 -111.87 25.15 0.53
CA ILE A 13 -111.07 23.91 0.56
C ILE A 13 -110.21 23.77 -0.70
N MET A 14 -110.76 24.10 -1.87
CA MET A 14 -110.00 24.09 -3.12
C MET A 14 -108.88 25.14 -3.11
N ASP A 15 -109.14 26.34 -2.59
CA ASP A 15 -108.12 27.39 -2.46
C ASP A 15 -107.00 26.98 -1.49
N HIS A 16 -107.33 26.44 -0.31
CA HIS A 16 -106.34 25.94 0.64
C HIS A 16 -105.52 24.76 0.08
N THR A 17 -106.14 23.87 -0.69
CA THR A 17 -105.45 22.73 -1.33
C THR A 17 -104.51 23.22 -2.43
N ASN A 18 -104.90 24.23 -3.21
CA ASN A 18 -104.06 24.85 -4.23
C ASN A 18 -102.86 25.59 -3.60
N GLU A 19 -103.06 26.31 -2.50
CA GLU A 19 -101.99 26.94 -1.73
C GLU A 19 -101.01 25.91 -1.16
N GLN A 20 -101.52 24.80 -0.59
CA GLN A 20 -100.67 23.71 -0.11
C GLN A 20 -99.87 23.06 -1.25
N GLN A 21 -100.48 22.84 -2.42
CA GLN A 21 -99.79 22.31 -3.59
C GLN A 21 -98.68 23.26 -4.07
N LYS A 22 -98.95 24.57 -4.13
CA LYS A 22 -97.96 25.59 -4.49
C LYS A 22 -96.82 25.64 -3.48
N MET A 23 -97.10 25.53 -2.18
CA MET A 23 -96.06 25.45 -1.15
C MET A 23 -95.21 24.18 -1.27
N LEU A 24 -95.82 23.03 -1.55
CA LEU A 24 -95.09 21.78 -1.77
C LEU A 24 -94.21 21.84 -3.02
N GLU A 25 -94.68 22.48 -4.08
CA GLU A 25 -93.90 22.68 -5.30
C GLU A 25 -92.69 23.60 -5.07
N LEU A 26 -92.89 24.73 -4.36
CA LEU A 26 -91.79 25.60 -3.94
C LEU A 26 -90.78 24.86 -3.06
N LYS A 27 -91.24 24.06 -2.10
CA LYS A 27 -90.36 23.24 -1.25
C LYS A 27 -89.61 22.18 -2.04
N ARG A 28 -90.22 21.56 -3.05
CA ARG A 28 -89.54 20.63 -3.95
C ARG A 28 -88.46 21.32 -4.78
N GLN A 29 -88.72 22.51 -5.28
CA GLN A 29 -87.74 23.32 -6.00
C GLN A 29 -86.56 23.70 -5.09
N GLU A 30 -86.84 24.16 -3.87
CA GLU A 30 -85.82 24.49 -2.87
C GLU A 30 -84.93 23.28 -2.52
N ILE A 31 -85.53 22.11 -2.29
CA ILE A 31 -84.79 20.86 -2.04
C ILE A 31 -83.94 20.47 -3.26
N ALA A 32 -84.48 20.59 -4.47
CA ALA A 32 -83.75 20.26 -5.69
C ALA A 32 -82.54 21.18 -5.88
N GLU A 33 -82.68 22.47 -5.59
CA GLU A 33 -81.60 23.44 -5.67
C GLU A 33 -80.53 23.21 -4.60
N GLN A 34 -80.94 22.94 -3.34
CA GLN A 34 -80.01 22.56 -2.28
C GLN A 34 -79.21 21.31 -2.65
N LYS A 35 -79.88 20.27 -3.16
CA LYS A 35 -79.21 19.05 -3.64
C LYS A 35 -78.27 19.29 -4.81
N ARG A 36 -78.53 20.31 -5.65
CA ARG A 36 -77.63 20.69 -6.74
C ARG A 36 -76.38 21.36 -6.19
N ARG A 37 -76.53 22.35 -5.29
CA ARG A 37 -75.41 23.05 -4.64
C ARG A 37 -74.54 22.10 -3.81
N GLU A 38 -75.16 21.16 -3.10
CA GLU A 38 -74.43 20.14 -2.33
C GLU A 38 -73.58 19.26 -3.25
N ARG A 39 -74.14 18.81 -4.39
CA ARG A 39 -73.38 18.03 -5.38
C ARG A 39 -72.24 18.82 -6.01
N GLU A 40 -72.47 20.09 -6.37
CA GLU A 40 -71.43 20.98 -6.89
C GLU A 40 -70.30 21.17 -5.86
N MET A 41 -70.64 21.40 -4.58
CA MET A 41 -69.68 21.53 -3.50
C MET A 41 -68.88 20.24 -3.24
N GLN A 42 -69.54 19.08 -3.28
CA GLN A 42 -68.88 17.78 -3.16
C GLN A 42 -67.92 17.52 -4.33
N GLN A 43 -68.32 17.86 -5.55
CA GLN A 43 -67.45 17.74 -6.72
C GLN A 43 -66.23 18.65 -6.61
N GLU A 44 -66.42 19.91 -6.20
CA GLU A 44 -65.30 20.83 -5.99
C GLU A 44 -64.36 20.35 -4.88
N MET A 45 -64.90 19.82 -3.79
CA MET A 45 -64.11 19.22 -2.71
C MET A 45 -63.26 18.06 -3.22
N MET A 46 -63.85 17.13 -3.98
CA MET A 46 -63.11 16.00 -4.56
C MET A 46 -61.99 16.46 -5.49
N LEU A 47 -62.24 17.47 -6.34
CA LEU A 47 -61.20 18.01 -7.23
C LEU A 47 -60.05 18.66 -6.46
N ARG A 48 -60.36 19.39 -5.37
CA ARG A 48 -59.32 20.00 -4.51
C ARG A 48 -58.51 18.94 -3.77
N ASP A 49 -59.15 17.87 -3.31
CA ASP A 49 -58.48 16.76 -2.66
C ASP A 49 -57.56 16.01 -3.63
N GLU A 50 -58.02 15.80 -4.87
CA GLU A 50 -57.21 15.20 -5.95
C GLU A 50 -55.99 16.06 -6.28
N GLU A 51 -56.17 17.37 -6.52
CA GLU A 51 -55.09 18.34 -6.76
C GLU A 51 -54.07 18.37 -5.60
N THR A 52 -54.57 18.34 -4.36
CA THR A 52 -53.72 18.32 -3.16
C THR A 52 -52.93 17.02 -3.07
N MET A 53 -53.52 15.89 -3.44
CA MET A 53 -52.86 14.60 -3.45
C MET A 53 -51.75 14.54 -4.51
N GLU A 54 -52.01 15.05 -5.72
CA GLU A 54 -51.02 15.17 -6.79
C GLU A 54 -49.84 16.07 -6.37
N LEU A 55 -50.12 17.23 -5.78
CA LEU A 55 -49.09 18.14 -5.28
C LEU A 55 -48.23 17.49 -4.20
N ARG A 56 -48.84 16.74 -3.27
CA ARG A 56 -48.11 15.98 -2.26
C ARG A 56 -47.23 14.90 -2.89
N GLY A 57 -47.72 14.20 -3.91
CA GLY A 57 -46.96 13.19 -4.66
C GLY A 57 -45.73 13.78 -5.33
N THR A 58 -45.89 14.88 -6.06
CA THR A 58 -44.77 15.58 -6.73
C THR A 58 -43.75 16.12 -5.74
N TYR A 59 -44.21 16.73 -4.63
CA TYR A 59 -43.32 17.19 -3.56
C TYR A 59 -42.50 16.05 -2.95
N THR A 60 -43.14 14.92 -2.65
CA THR A 60 -42.46 13.73 -2.10
C THR A 60 -41.41 13.19 -3.06
N SER A 61 -41.73 13.12 -4.36
CA SER A 61 -40.77 12.69 -5.38
C SER A 61 -39.56 13.62 -5.46
N LEU A 62 -39.80 14.94 -5.48
CA LEU A 62 -38.73 15.93 -5.52
C LEU A 62 -37.82 15.86 -4.28
N GLN A 63 -38.42 15.67 -3.11
CA GLN A 63 -37.68 15.52 -1.85
C GLN A 63 -36.77 14.29 -1.89
N GLN A 64 -37.27 13.15 -2.37
CA GLN A 64 -36.47 11.93 -2.53
C GLN A 64 -35.30 12.14 -3.51
N GLU A 65 -35.52 12.85 -4.62
CA GLU A 65 -34.45 13.18 -5.56
C GLU A 65 -33.36 14.04 -4.92
N VAL A 66 -33.74 15.07 -4.18
CA VAL A 66 -32.80 15.95 -3.46
C VAL A 66 -31.98 15.13 -2.46
N GLU A 67 -32.61 14.22 -1.71
CA GLU A 67 -31.92 13.35 -0.77
C GLU A 67 -30.92 12.42 -1.46
N VAL A 68 -31.33 11.76 -2.56
CA VAL A 68 -30.46 10.87 -3.33
C VAL A 68 -29.29 11.64 -3.92
N LYS A 69 -29.54 12.80 -4.55
CA LYS A 69 -28.51 13.66 -5.13
C LYS A 69 -27.55 14.17 -4.04
N THR A 70 -28.07 14.59 -2.89
CA THR A 70 -27.25 15.04 -1.74
C THR A 70 -26.37 13.92 -1.20
N LYS A 71 -26.91 12.69 -1.06
CA LYS A 71 -26.12 11.51 -0.65
C LYS A 71 -25.02 11.19 -1.66
N LYS A 72 -25.32 11.23 -2.96
CA LYS A 72 -24.33 11.04 -4.03
C LYS A 72 -23.23 12.10 -3.97
N LEU A 73 -23.60 13.37 -3.82
CA LEU A 73 -22.67 14.49 -3.72
C LEU A 73 -21.72 14.31 -2.53
N LYS A 74 -22.25 14.00 -1.34
CA LYS A 74 -21.42 13.74 -0.14
C LYS A 74 -20.42 12.61 -0.37
N LYS A 75 -20.84 11.51 -1.02
CA LYS A 75 -19.95 10.38 -1.36
C LYS A 75 -18.84 10.80 -2.33
N LEU A 76 -19.17 11.55 -3.39
CA LEU A 76 -18.18 12.03 -4.35
C LEU A 76 -17.20 13.02 -3.71
N TYR A 77 -17.70 13.91 -2.85
CA TYR A 77 -16.87 14.84 -2.11
C TYR A 77 -15.89 14.11 -1.18
N ALA A 78 -16.35 13.10 -0.43
CA ALA A 78 -15.48 12.28 0.42
C ALA A 78 -14.39 11.57 -0.39
N LYS A 79 -14.74 10.99 -1.56
CA LYS A 79 -13.75 10.39 -2.48
C LYS A 79 -12.74 11.42 -2.98
N LEU A 80 -13.19 12.61 -3.34
CA LEU A 80 -12.33 13.70 -3.79
C LEU A 80 -11.35 14.12 -2.68
N GLN A 81 -11.81 14.24 -1.43
CA GLN A 81 -10.92 14.56 -0.30
C GLN A 81 -9.91 13.44 -0.04
N ALA A 82 -10.33 12.17 -0.12
CA ALA A 82 -9.42 11.04 0.01
C ALA A 82 -8.33 11.02 -1.05
N VAL A 83 -8.69 11.24 -2.33
CA VAL A 83 -7.70 11.33 -3.42
C VAL A 83 -6.77 12.54 -3.25
N LYS A 84 -7.27 13.69 -2.76
CA LYS A 84 -6.42 14.84 -2.46
C LYS A 84 -5.40 14.54 -1.36
N ALA A 85 -5.83 13.84 -0.31
CA ALA A 85 -4.92 13.42 0.76
C ALA A 85 -3.86 12.45 0.23
N GLU A 86 -4.27 11.44 -0.55
CA GLU A 86 -3.34 10.49 -1.18
C GLU A 86 -2.30 11.20 -2.06
N ILE A 87 -2.71 12.19 -2.87
CA ILE A 87 -1.77 12.97 -3.69
C ILE A 87 -0.74 13.70 -2.82
N GLN A 88 -1.18 14.27 -1.70
CA GLN A 88 -0.29 14.96 -0.77
C GLN A 88 0.69 13.97 -0.13
N ASP A 89 0.19 12.84 0.37
CA ASP A 89 1.00 11.80 1.00
C ASP A 89 2.05 11.24 0.02
N GLN A 90 1.66 10.99 -1.24
CA GLN A 90 2.57 10.58 -2.31
C GLN A 90 3.62 11.63 -2.65
N HIS A 91 3.24 12.91 -2.65
CA HIS A 91 4.18 14.00 -2.90
C HIS A 91 5.23 14.09 -1.79
N ASP A 92 4.80 14.00 -0.53
CA ASP A 92 5.68 14.06 0.62
C ASP A 92 6.61 12.83 0.66
N GLU A 93 6.10 11.64 0.32
CA GLU A 93 6.91 10.42 0.15
C GLU A 93 7.93 10.56 -0.98
N TYR A 94 7.51 11.09 -2.14
CA TYR A 94 8.41 11.33 -3.26
C TYR A 94 9.56 12.27 -2.88
N ILE A 95 9.28 13.34 -2.13
CA ILE A 95 10.31 14.27 -1.65
C ILE A 95 11.30 13.56 -0.72
N ARG A 96 10.80 12.78 0.25
CA ARG A 96 11.65 12.00 1.18
C ARG A 96 12.56 11.03 0.42
N VAL A 97 11.99 10.18 -0.42
CA VAL A 97 12.76 9.18 -1.18
C VAL A 97 13.79 9.84 -2.09
N ARG A 98 13.42 10.97 -2.73
CA ARG A 98 14.38 11.71 -3.57
C ARG A 98 15.55 12.24 -2.74
N GLN A 99 15.30 12.78 -1.54
CA GLN A 99 16.35 13.24 -0.64
C GLN A 99 17.25 12.10 -0.18
N ASP A 100 16.66 10.97 0.26
CA ASP A 100 17.42 9.80 0.70
C ASP A 100 18.32 9.24 -0.43
N LEU A 101 17.81 9.20 -1.66
CA LEU A 101 18.59 8.78 -2.84
C LEU A 101 19.72 9.76 -3.16
N GLU A 102 19.48 11.06 -3.04
CA GLU A 102 20.49 12.10 -3.24
C GLU A 102 21.60 12.01 -2.18
N GLU A 103 21.25 11.76 -0.92
CA GLU A 103 22.20 11.52 0.16
C GLU A 103 23.04 10.27 -0.07
N ALA A 104 22.40 9.15 -0.45
CA ALA A 104 23.10 7.91 -0.78
C ALA A 104 24.06 8.08 -1.96
N GLN A 105 23.62 8.78 -3.01
CA GLN A 105 24.47 9.10 -4.17
C GLN A 105 25.68 9.95 -3.75
N ASN A 106 25.47 10.96 -2.91
CA ASN A 106 26.53 11.83 -2.42
C ASN A 106 27.55 11.07 -1.57
N GLU A 107 27.08 10.17 -0.70
CA GLU A 107 27.95 9.31 0.12
C GLU A 107 28.79 8.37 -0.75
N GLN A 108 28.15 7.65 -1.67
CA GLN A 108 28.84 6.76 -2.62
C GLN A 108 29.86 7.52 -3.48
N THR A 109 29.51 8.74 -3.91
CA THR A 109 30.43 9.61 -4.68
C THR A 109 31.62 10.02 -3.84
N ARG A 110 31.42 10.35 -2.56
CA ARG A 110 32.49 10.72 -1.63
C ARG A 110 33.42 9.54 -1.37
N GLU A 111 32.86 8.36 -1.10
CA GLU A 111 33.62 7.13 -0.87
C GLU A 111 34.43 6.75 -2.11
N LEU A 112 33.84 6.84 -3.29
CA LEU A 112 34.51 6.57 -4.56
C LEU A 112 35.68 7.53 -4.78
N LYS A 113 35.47 8.83 -4.59
CA LYS A 113 36.53 9.85 -4.68
C LYS A 113 37.66 9.58 -3.70
N LEU A 114 37.34 9.20 -2.46
CA LEU A 114 38.34 8.83 -1.46
C LEU A 114 39.16 7.61 -1.91
N LYS A 115 38.51 6.55 -2.39
CA LYS A 115 39.17 5.35 -2.92
C LYS A 115 40.11 5.69 -4.08
N TYR A 116 39.66 6.52 -5.04
CA TYR A 116 40.52 6.99 -6.13
C TYR A 116 41.72 7.77 -5.62
N LEU A 117 41.52 8.70 -4.69
CA LEU A 117 42.61 9.49 -4.11
C LEU A 117 43.65 8.59 -3.43
N ILE A 118 43.22 7.56 -2.69
CA ILE A 118 44.13 6.59 -2.08
C ILE A 118 44.91 5.83 -3.15
N ILE A 119 44.23 5.32 -4.17
CA ILE A 119 44.88 4.58 -5.27
C ILE A 119 45.93 5.46 -5.97
N GLU A 120 45.58 6.71 -6.30
CA GLU A 120 46.47 7.63 -7.04
C GLU A 120 47.68 8.07 -6.22
N ASN A 121 47.53 8.28 -4.91
CA ASN A 121 48.61 8.81 -4.07
C ASN A 121 49.47 7.72 -3.42
N PHE A 122 48.93 6.51 -3.19
CA PHE A 122 49.60 5.48 -2.38
C PHE A 122 49.90 4.16 -3.12
N ILE A 123 49.36 3.94 -4.33
CA ILE A 123 49.63 2.70 -5.10
C ILE A 123 50.53 3.02 -6.31
N PRO A 124 51.75 2.44 -6.37
CA PRO A 124 52.59 2.57 -7.55
C PRO A 124 51.89 2.08 -8.82
N PRO A 125 52.04 2.78 -9.96
CA PRO A 125 51.33 2.45 -11.20
C PRO A 125 51.63 1.03 -11.68
N GLU A 126 52.82 0.50 -11.42
CA GLU A 126 53.22 -0.86 -11.77
C GLU A 126 52.37 -1.91 -11.03
N GLU A 127 52.13 -1.72 -9.73
CA GLU A 127 51.33 -2.64 -8.92
C GLU A 127 49.83 -2.53 -9.26
N LYS A 128 49.34 -1.31 -9.50
CA LYS A 128 47.97 -1.09 -10.01
C LYS A 128 47.74 -1.87 -11.30
N ASN A 129 48.66 -1.79 -12.26
CA ASN A 129 48.54 -2.49 -13.54
C ASN A 129 48.58 -4.02 -13.39
N LYS A 130 49.41 -4.56 -12.49
CA LYS A 130 49.43 -6.00 -12.19
C LYS A 130 48.10 -6.49 -11.63
N ILE A 131 47.45 -5.69 -10.78
CA ILE A 131 46.13 -5.99 -10.21
C ILE A 131 45.07 -5.96 -11.32
N MET A 132 45.00 -4.87 -12.08
CA MET A 132 43.98 -4.67 -13.13
C MET A 132 44.02 -5.76 -14.21
N ASN A 133 45.22 -6.20 -14.62
CA ASN A 133 45.37 -7.23 -15.66
C ASN A 133 44.92 -8.63 -15.21
N ARG A 134 44.80 -8.86 -13.91
CA ARG A 134 44.44 -10.16 -13.34
C ARG A 134 43.05 -10.17 -12.75
N LEU A 135 42.42 -9.02 -12.56
CA LEU A 135 41.12 -8.92 -11.94
C LEU A 135 40.03 -9.24 -12.97
N PHE A 136 39.09 -10.12 -12.61
CA PHE A 136 37.90 -10.38 -13.40
C PHE A 136 36.68 -10.48 -12.49
N LEU A 137 35.52 -10.09 -13.00
CA LEU A 137 34.26 -10.20 -12.29
C LEU A 137 33.67 -11.59 -12.51
N ASP A 138 33.43 -12.32 -11.43
CA ASP A 138 32.63 -13.54 -11.46
C ASP A 138 31.15 -13.16 -11.34
N CYS A 139 30.40 -13.28 -12.44
CA CYS A 139 29.00 -12.86 -12.50
C CYS A 139 28.06 -13.78 -11.71
N GLU A 140 28.42 -15.05 -11.46
CA GLU A 140 27.58 -15.98 -10.69
C GLU A 140 27.61 -15.64 -9.21
N GLU A 141 28.80 -15.31 -8.70
CA GLU A 141 29.03 -14.99 -7.28
C GLU A 141 28.99 -13.47 -7.00
N GLU A 142 28.85 -12.65 -8.04
CA GLU A 142 28.89 -11.18 -8.01
C GLU A 142 30.14 -10.63 -7.28
N GLN A 143 31.29 -11.28 -7.47
CA GLN A 143 32.53 -10.99 -6.76
C GLN A 143 33.72 -10.81 -7.70
N TRP A 144 34.59 -9.86 -7.36
CA TRP A 144 35.87 -9.68 -8.04
C TRP A 144 36.87 -10.77 -7.62
N LYS A 145 37.39 -11.52 -8.59
CA LYS A 145 38.38 -12.58 -8.39
C LYS A 145 39.68 -12.29 -9.14
N PHE A 146 40.77 -12.86 -8.65
CA PHE A 146 42.08 -12.77 -9.31
C PHE A 146 42.36 -13.99 -10.17
N GLN A 147 42.86 -13.76 -11.37
CA GLN A 147 43.42 -14.81 -12.21
C GLN A 147 44.65 -15.40 -11.51
N PRO A 148 44.70 -16.73 -11.32
CA PRO A 148 45.87 -17.40 -10.77
C PRO A 148 47.12 -17.10 -11.61
N LEU A 149 48.26 -16.84 -10.95
CA LEU A 149 49.54 -16.57 -11.64
C LEU A 149 50.05 -17.77 -12.45
N MET A 150 49.53 -18.96 -12.18
CA MET A 150 49.85 -20.17 -12.93
C MET A 150 48.57 -20.67 -13.60
N PRO A 151 48.58 -20.91 -14.92
CA PRO A 151 47.52 -21.66 -15.59
C PRO A 151 47.39 -23.01 -14.88
N GLY A 152 46.15 -23.39 -14.55
CA GLY A 152 45.85 -24.51 -13.66
C GLY A 152 46.59 -25.80 -14.02
N GLY A 153 47.23 -26.42 -13.02
CA GLY A 153 47.68 -27.81 -13.11
C GLY A 153 49.00 -28.15 -12.40
N ALA A 154 49.90 -27.20 -12.18
CA ALA A 154 51.09 -27.46 -11.37
C ALA A 154 50.78 -27.07 -9.94
N SER A 155 50.72 -28.06 -9.05
CA SER A 155 50.78 -27.88 -7.60
C SER A 155 51.67 -26.69 -7.26
N SER A 156 51.25 -25.82 -6.35
CA SER A 156 52.13 -24.91 -5.62
C SER A 156 53.10 -25.74 -4.75
N GLN A 157 53.91 -26.59 -5.39
CA GLN A 157 55.17 -27.01 -4.87
C GLN A 157 56.05 -25.78 -5.02
N MET A 158 55.98 -24.89 -4.02
CA MET A 158 57.14 -24.06 -3.68
C MET A 158 58.35 -24.98 -3.87
N LYS A 159 59.27 -24.64 -4.80
CA LYS A 159 60.43 -25.47 -5.10
C LYS A 159 61.00 -25.95 -3.77
N LYS A 160 60.88 -27.26 -3.48
CA LYS A 160 61.33 -27.81 -2.20
C LYS A 160 62.78 -27.37 -2.05
N ARG A 161 63.11 -26.72 -0.92
CA ARG A 161 64.47 -26.22 -0.69
C ARG A 161 65.43 -27.39 -0.93
N PRO A 162 66.49 -27.20 -1.73
CA PRO A 162 67.41 -28.30 -2.03
C PRO A 162 67.97 -28.83 -0.71
N THR A 163 67.81 -30.14 -0.51
CA THR A 163 68.38 -30.86 0.63
C THR A 163 69.89 -30.96 0.45
N SER A 164 70.63 -31.04 1.56
CA SER A 164 72.08 -31.23 1.47
C SER A 164 72.42 -32.55 0.79
N ALA A 165 73.60 -32.65 0.16
CA ALA A 165 74.10 -33.87 -0.48
C ALA A 165 74.22 -35.08 0.48
N VAL A 166 74.11 -34.85 1.78
CA VAL A 166 74.20 -35.85 2.86
C VAL A 166 72.83 -36.08 3.52
N GLY A 167 71.73 -35.69 2.86
CA GLY A 167 70.36 -35.97 3.30
C GLY A 167 69.80 -35.07 4.41
N TYR A 168 70.59 -34.14 4.96
CA TYR A 168 70.10 -33.18 5.96
C TYR A 168 69.26 -32.04 5.34
N LYS A 169 68.30 -31.52 6.11
CA LYS A 169 67.44 -30.36 5.76
C LYS A 169 68.25 -29.09 5.40
N ARG A 170 69.50 -28.96 5.85
CA ARG A 170 70.43 -27.84 5.54
C ARG A 170 71.86 -28.37 5.37
N PRO A 171 72.72 -27.73 4.57
CA PRO A 171 74.15 -28.07 4.52
C PRO A 171 74.81 -27.84 5.88
N ILE A 172 75.57 -28.83 6.34
CA ILE A 172 76.30 -28.79 7.62
C ILE A 172 77.76 -29.17 7.40
N SER A 173 78.66 -28.59 8.20
CA SER A 173 80.09 -28.88 8.12
C SER A 173 80.40 -30.32 8.56
N GLN A 174 81.54 -30.86 8.12
CA GLN A 174 82.00 -32.19 8.55
C GLN A 174 82.19 -32.25 10.08
N TYR A 175 82.72 -31.18 10.67
CA TYR A 175 82.86 -31.06 12.13
C TYR A 175 81.52 -31.19 12.85
N ALA A 176 80.49 -30.47 12.39
CA ALA A 176 79.16 -30.53 12.98
C ALA A 176 78.55 -31.94 12.89
N ARG A 177 78.77 -32.68 11.78
CA ARG A 177 78.34 -34.08 11.66
C ARG A 177 78.99 -35.01 12.68
N VAL A 178 80.30 -34.92 12.84
CA VAL A 178 81.02 -35.76 13.81
C VAL A 178 80.58 -35.43 15.24
N ALA A 179 80.42 -34.15 15.55
CA ALA A 179 79.95 -33.71 16.86
C ALA A 179 78.53 -34.20 17.20
N MET A 180 77.65 -34.34 16.20
CA MET A 180 76.33 -34.96 16.36
C MET A 180 76.41 -36.46 16.64
N ALA A 181 77.21 -37.20 15.87
CA ALA A 181 77.37 -38.65 16.03
C ALA A 181 77.95 -39.03 17.40
N MET A 182 78.77 -38.15 17.97
CA MET A 182 79.36 -38.31 19.30
C MET A 182 78.41 -37.91 20.46
N GLY A 183 77.17 -37.48 20.16
CA GLY A 183 76.08 -37.31 21.13
C GLY A 183 76.22 -36.21 22.20
N SER A 184 77.33 -35.48 22.23
CA SER A 184 77.70 -34.68 23.42
C SER A 184 77.34 -33.18 23.34
N HIS A 185 77.12 -32.60 22.15
CA HIS A 185 76.94 -31.15 22.03
C HIS A 185 75.50 -30.73 21.66
N PRO A 186 74.75 -30.05 22.58
CA PRO A 186 73.39 -29.57 22.33
C PRO A 186 73.28 -28.64 21.12
N ARG A 187 74.37 -27.94 20.80
CA ARG A 187 74.46 -26.97 19.71
C ARG A 187 74.26 -27.59 18.32
N TYR A 188 74.48 -28.90 18.17
CA TYR A 188 74.36 -29.59 16.88
C TYR A 188 73.22 -30.61 16.83
N ARG A 189 72.42 -30.82 17.87
CA ARG A 189 71.29 -31.77 17.80
C ARG A 189 70.32 -31.38 16.68
N CYS A 190 70.15 -32.24 15.69
CA CYS A 190 69.01 -32.17 14.77
C CYS A 190 67.90 -33.06 15.32
N LEU A 191 66.69 -32.52 15.45
CA LEU A 191 65.51 -33.31 15.84
C LEU A 191 65.22 -34.31 14.72
N GLU A 192 65.49 -35.59 14.96
CA GLU A 192 64.93 -36.68 14.19
C GLU A 192 63.48 -36.84 14.64
N ASP A 193 62.54 -36.43 13.79
CA ASP A 193 61.10 -36.49 14.06
C ASP A 193 60.64 -37.97 14.14
N THR A 194 60.68 -38.58 15.33
CA THR A 194 59.70 -39.62 15.65
C THR A 194 58.36 -38.92 15.83
N GLY A 195 57.45 -39.16 14.89
CA GLY A 195 56.19 -38.43 14.75
C GLY A 195 55.42 -38.21 16.06
N ILE A 196 55.41 -36.96 16.51
CA ILE A 196 54.40 -36.46 17.46
C ILE A 196 53.49 -35.54 16.66
N ARG A 197 52.29 -36.04 16.37
CA ARG A 197 51.20 -35.29 15.75
C ARG A 197 50.71 -34.27 16.79
N ALA A 198 51.18 -33.03 16.70
CA ALA A 198 50.66 -31.95 17.52
C ALA A 198 49.21 -31.64 17.08
N SER A 199 48.27 -31.91 17.99
CA SER A 199 46.87 -31.54 17.85
C SER A 199 46.74 -30.02 17.92
N ALA A 200 46.29 -29.38 16.85
CA ALA A 200 45.96 -27.97 16.85
C ALA A 200 44.51 -27.82 17.30
N HIS A 201 44.29 -27.26 18.49
CA HIS A 201 42.98 -26.74 18.86
C HIS A 201 43.14 -25.44 19.65
N VAL A 202 42.34 -24.46 19.21
CA VAL A 202 41.91 -23.22 19.87
C VAL A 202 42.92 -22.06 19.82
N TRP A 203 42.56 -21.02 19.05
CA TRP A 203 42.33 -19.63 19.51
C TRP A 203 41.68 -18.85 18.36
N LEU A 204 40.36 -18.68 18.43
CA LEU A 204 39.60 -17.67 17.68
C LEU A 204 38.32 -17.40 18.47
N ASP A 205 38.41 -16.42 19.36
CA ASP A 205 37.25 -15.68 19.88
C ASP A 205 37.66 -14.20 19.89
N ILE A 206 37.04 -13.41 19.01
CA ILE A 206 37.01 -11.95 19.10
C ILE A 206 35.53 -11.55 18.99
N PRO A 207 35.01 -10.67 19.87
CA PRO A 207 33.59 -10.43 20.02
C PRO A 207 33.07 -9.38 19.04
N THR A 208 31.88 -9.62 18.49
CA THR A 208 31.03 -8.61 17.85
C THR A 208 30.22 -7.89 18.91
N THR A 209 30.55 -6.63 19.18
CA THR A 209 29.64 -5.68 19.85
C THR A 209 28.74 -5.04 18.79
N GLY A 210 27.44 -5.06 19.07
CA GLY A 210 26.45 -4.17 18.44
C GLY A 210 26.46 -2.77 19.05
#